data_AF-A0A076MW41-F1
#
_entry.id   AF-A0A076MW41-F1
#
_cell.length_a   1.000
_cell.length_b   1.000
_cell.length_c   1.000
_cell.angle_alpha   90.00
_cell.angle_beta   90.00
_cell.angle_gamma   90.00
#
_symmetry.space_group_name_H-M   'P 1'
#
loop_
_entity.id
_entity.type
_entity.pdbx_description
1 polymer ?
#
loop_
_entity_poly.entity_id
_entity_poly.type
_entity_poly.pdbx_seq_one_letter_code
_entity_poly.pdbx_strand_id
1 'polypeptide(L)' 'MRIGYNLAAEAFGRKELVRQAVAAEQAGFDFVEISDHFHPWLDNQ' A
#
# COMPACT_ATOMS: atom_id res chain seq x y z
N MET A 1 -7.27 -9.69 17.86
CA MET A 1 -6.98 -8.38 17.26
C MET A 1 -6.14 -8.64 16.04
N ARG A 2 -6.51 -8.08 14.87
CA ARG A 2 -5.70 -8.16 13.64
C ARG A 2 -5.16 -6.77 13.30
N ILE A 3 -3.92 -6.67 12.86
CA ILE A 3 -3.26 -5.42 12.49
C ILE A 3 -2.90 -5.48 11.00
N GLY A 4 -3.35 -4.49 10.24
CA GLY A 4 -3.09 -4.37 8.80
C GLY A 4 -2.17 -3.21 8.45
N TYR A 5 -1.62 -3.25 7.23
CA TYR A 5 -0.80 -2.19 6.65
C TYR A 5 -1.49 -1.58 5.43
N ASN A 6 -1.70 -0.26 5.42
CA ASN A 6 -2.34 0.43 4.31
C ASN A 6 -1.29 0.92 3.29
N LEU A 7 -1.45 0.48 2.04
CA LEU A 7 -0.61 0.86 0.91
C LEU A 7 -1.09 2.17 0.29
N ALA A 8 -0.23 3.19 0.35
CA ALA A 8 -0.50 4.51 -0.23
C ALA A 8 -0.23 4.53 -1.74
N ALA A 9 -1.22 4.12 -2.54
CA ALA A 9 -1.10 4.04 -4.01
C ALA A 9 -0.72 5.36 -4.70
N GLU A 10 -1.08 6.51 -4.12
CA GLU A 10 -0.71 7.83 -4.62
C GLU A 10 0.70 8.29 -4.23
N ALA A 11 1.32 7.64 -3.25
CA ALA A 11 2.67 8.02 -2.81
C ALA A 11 3.75 7.19 -3.53
N PHE A 12 3.39 6.00 -4.01
CA PHE A 12 4.35 5.02 -4.51
C PHE A 12 3.89 4.35 -5.79
N GLY A 13 4.82 4.17 -6.74
CA GLY A 13 4.55 3.42 -7.96
C GLY A 13 4.34 1.92 -7.71
N ARG A 14 3.66 1.24 -8.65
CA ARG A 14 3.28 -0.19 -8.58
C ARG A 14 4.34 -1.16 -8.05
N LYS A 15 5.61 -1.01 -8.46
CA LYS A 15 6.68 -1.92 -8.02
C LYS A 15 7.01 -1.75 -6.54
N GLU A 16 6.98 -0.51 -6.06
CA GLU A 16 7.23 -0.21 -4.66
C GLU A 16 6.05 -0.66 -3.78
N LEU A 17 4.81 -0.51 -4.25
CA LEU A 17 3.63 -1.05 -3.56
C LEU A 17 3.72 -2.57 -3.36
N VAL A 18 4.15 -3.32 -4.39
CA VAL A 18 4.37 -4.77 -4.28
C VAL A 18 5.49 -5.08 -3.28
N ARG A 19 6.60 -4.33 -3.31
CA ARG A 19 7.70 -4.51 -2.35
C ARG A 19 7.22 -4.28 -0.91
N GLN A 20 6.41 -3.24 -0.68
CA GLN A 20 5.83 -2.94 0.62
C GLN A 20 4.85 -4.02 1.09
N ALA A 21 4.02 -4.57 0.19
CA ALA A 21 3.11 -5.67 0.52
C ALA A 21 3.86 -6.91 1.01
N VAL A 22 4.94 -7.29 0.30
CA VAL A 22 5.82 -8.39 0.72
C VAL A 22 6.50 -8.08 2.06
N ALA A 23 6.98 -6.86 2.25
CA ALA A 23 7.59 -6.44 3.51
C ALA A 23 6.60 -6.46 4.68
N ALA A 24 5.34 -6.09 4.45
CA ALA A 24 4.29 -6.14 5.47
C ALA A 24 4.00 -7.58 5.92
N GLU A 25 3.92 -8.52 4.98
CA GLU A 25 3.80 -9.96 5.33
C GLU A 25 5.00 -10.44 6.14
N GLN A 26 6.23 -10.11 5.71
CA GLN A 26 7.46 -10.49 6.42
C GLN A 26 7.57 -9.86 7.82
N ALA A 27 6.98 -8.68 8.02
CA ALA A 27 6.93 -8.00 9.31
C ALA A 27 5.81 -8.51 10.24
N GLY A 28 4.95 -9.42 9.76
CA GLY A 28 3.90 -10.05 10.55
C GLY A 28 2.57 -9.30 10.57
N PHE A 29 2.30 -8.41 9.61
CA PHE A 29 0.96 -7.85 9.44
C PHE A 29 -0.02 -8.90 8.94
N ASP A 30 -1.25 -8.87 9.43
CA ASP A 30 -2.29 -9.87 9.11
C ASP A 30 -2.92 -9.69 7.73
N PHE A 31 -2.79 -8.49 7.14
CA PHE A 31 -3.30 -8.13 5.83
C PHE A 31 -2.72 -6.80 5.35
N VAL A 32 -2.88 -6.54 4.06
CA VAL A 32 -2.71 -5.21 3.47
C VAL A 32 -4.03 -4.72 2.89
N GLU A 33 -4.24 -3.41 2.94
CA GLU A 33 -5.31 -2.72 2.23
C GLU A 33 -4.71 -1.73 1.25
N ILE A 34 -5.41 -1.49 0.14
CA ILE A 34 -5.03 -0.50 -0.86
C ILE A 34 -6.30 0.17 -1.38
N SER A 35 -6.25 1.49 -1.53
CA SER A 35 -7.37 2.23 -2.09
C SER A 35 -7.25 2.31 -3.61
N ASP A 36 -8.32 1.93 -4.30
CA ASP A 36 -8.41 1.97 -5.76
C ASP A 36 -8.94 3.34 -6.22
N HIS A 37 -8.07 4.13 -6.85
CA HIS A 37 -8.40 5.47 -7.31
C HIS A 37 -8.22 5.57 -8.81
N PHE A 38 -9.26 6.08 -9.47
CA PHE A 38 -9.25 6.27 -10.91
C PHE A 38 -8.50 7.54 -11.34
N HIS A 39 -8.54 8.58 -10.50
CA HIS A 39 -7.84 9.84 -10.72
C HIS A 39 -6.93 10.14 -9.53
N PRO A 40 -5.72 10.68 -9.79
CA PRO A 40 -4.86 11.18 -8.72
C PRO A 40 -5.56 12.27 -7.92
N TRP A 41 -5.36 12.27 -6.61
CA TRP A 41 -5.75 13.40 -5.75
C TRP A 41 -4.55 14.10 -5.11
N LEU A 42 -3.34 13.55 -5.28
CA LEU A 42 -2.12 14.27 -4.99
C LEU A 42 -1.66 15.02 -6.25
N ASP A 43 -1.29 16.29 -6.07
CA ASP A 43 -0.84 17.17 -7.16
C ASP A 43 0.52 16.75 -7.76
N ASN A 44 1.22 15.80 -7.14
CA ASN A 44 2.62 15.45 -7.44
C ASN A 44 2.82 14.02 -8.00
N GLN A 45 1.78 13.45 -8.59
CA GLN A 45 1.80 12.14 -9.27
C GLN A 45 2.34 12.21 -10.70
#